data_AF-A0A7S0XFX1-F1
#
_entry.id   AF-A0A7S0XFX1-F1
#
_cell.length_a   1.000
_cell.length_b   1.000
_cell.length_c   1.000
_cell.angle_alpha   90.00
_cell.angle_beta   90.00
_cell.angle_gamma   90.00
#
_symmetry.space_group_name_H-M   'P 1'
#
loop_
_entity.id
_entity.type
_entity.pdbx_description
1 polymer ?
#
loop_
_entity_poly.entity_id
_entity_poly.type
_entity_poly.pdbx_seq_one_letter_code
_entity_poly.pdbx_strand_id
1 'polypeptide(L)'
;EGSGDVLTDPKRFCVVGSGPAGMYATDRLLAHYGRDARVDIVERLPTPFGLVRSGVAPDHAGTKAVTNRFGGILADPRVTFLGNVALGRDVHVADLAPRYHATVLAYGAEGDRRLDVPGEDLSGVYSAREFVGWYNGDPTCVRALDGAMTESLARSDGDTAVIFGLGNVAVDCARVLLKRPEHLADTDICQHALRTLQTSTVRRVVMVGRRGVAQGAFSPKELRELLSLPGVKVTVDLAELELAPEDEADLAAQRPRRRAFEAISKAVTAPPATGVGDGRSDDRELVLKFL
;
A
#
# COMPACT_ATOMS: atom_id res chain seq x y z
N GLU A 1 -40.96 -29.99 30.49
CA GLU A 1 -40.51 -30.83 29.37
C GLU A 1 -39.38 -30.08 28.67
N GLY A 2 -38.16 -30.62 28.76
CA GLY A 2 -36.98 -29.98 28.17
C GLY A 2 -37.03 -30.14 26.65
N SER A 3 -37.20 -29.03 25.94
CA SER A 3 -36.92 -28.97 24.51
C SER A 3 -35.43 -29.18 24.32
N GLY A 4 -35.04 -30.42 24.02
CA GLY A 4 -33.68 -30.76 23.64
C GLY A 4 -33.26 -29.87 22.48
N ASP A 5 -32.22 -29.09 22.71
CA ASP A 5 -31.51 -28.31 21.70
C ASP A 5 -31.03 -29.32 20.65
N VAL A 6 -31.69 -29.35 19.49
CA VAL A 6 -31.27 -30.21 18.38
C VAL A 6 -29.93 -29.65 17.95
N LEU A 7 -28.84 -30.31 18.35
CA LEU A 7 -27.47 -30.01 17.93
C LEU A 7 -27.37 -30.18 16.41
N THR A 8 -27.78 -29.17 15.66
CA THR A 8 -27.49 -29.07 14.23
C THR A 8 -25.99 -28.87 14.08
N ASP A 9 -25.32 -29.69 13.26
CA ASP A 9 -23.90 -29.52 12.97
C ASP A 9 -23.65 -28.05 12.54
N PRO A 10 -22.72 -27.33 13.18
CA PRO A 10 -22.47 -25.94 12.87
C PRO A 10 -22.20 -25.73 11.38
N LYS A 11 -22.69 -24.62 10.85
CA LYS A 11 -22.37 -24.13 9.51
C LYS A 11 -20.88 -23.83 9.40
N ARG A 12 -20.22 -24.62 8.56
CA ARG A 12 -18.79 -24.47 8.21
C ARG A 12 -18.63 -23.56 7.01
N PHE A 13 -17.79 -22.55 7.15
CA PHE A 13 -17.44 -21.60 6.10
C PHE A 13 -15.93 -21.63 5.84
N CYS A 14 -15.53 -21.51 4.58
CA CYS A 14 -14.13 -21.27 4.20
C CYS A 14 -13.98 -19.83 3.72
N VAL A 15 -12.99 -19.11 4.21
CA VAL A 15 -12.63 -17.76 3.73
C VAL A 15 -11.21 -17.83 3.17
N VAL A 16 -11.06 -17.60 1.87
CA VAL A 16 -9.76 -17.62 1.19
C VAL A 16 -9.19 -16.21 1.15
N GLY A 17 -8.14 -15.97 1.92
CA GLY A 17 -7.47 -14.69 2.09
C GLY A 17 -7.80 -14.06 3.45
N SER A 18 -6.76 -13.64 4.17
CA SER A 18 -6.85 -13.06 5.52
C SER A 18 -6.69 -11.54 5.55
N GLY A 19 -6.79 -10.88 4.39
CA GLY A 19 -6.84 -9.41 4.29
C GLY A 19 -8.15 -8.84 4.85
N PRO A 20 -8.35 -7.52 4.80
CA PRO A 20 -9.54 -6.85 5.34
C PRO A 20 -10.86 -7.46 4.88
N ALA A 21 -10.99 -7.80 3.59
CA ALA A 21 -12.19 -8.43 3.05
C ALA A 21 -12.50 -9.76 3.75
N GLY A 22 -11.51 -10.63 3.93
CA GLY A 22 -11.67 -11.92 4.58
C GLY A 22 -11.94 -11.79 6.08
N MET A 23 -11.26 -10.86 6.75
CA MET A 23 -11.48 -10.61 8.19
C MET A 23 -12.88 -10.04 8.44
N TYR A 24 -13.34 -9.08 7.64
CA TYR A 24 -14.70 -8.54 7.77
C TYR A 24 -15.78 -9.56 7.37
N ALA A 25 -15.54 -10.40 6.36
CA ALA A 25 -16.44 -11.50 6.03
C ALA A 25 -16.57 -12.48 7.21
N THR A 26 -15.44 -12.86 7.81
CA THR A 26 -15.40 -13.73 8.99
C THR A 26 -16.20 -13.11 10.15
N ASP A 27 -15.94 -11.85 10.48
CA ASP A 27 -16.67 -11.13 11.53
C ASP A 27 -18.19 -11.15 11.31
N ARG A 28 -18.62 -10.93 10.06
CA ARG A 28 -20.05 -10.94 9.70
C ARG A 28 -20.66 -12.34 9.77
N LEU A 29 -19.94 -13.37 9.35
CA LEU A 29 -20.39 -14.77 9.48
C LEU A 29 -20.56 -15.16 10.96
N LEU A 30 -19.58 -14.83 11.80
CA LEU A 30 -19.64 -15.09 13.24
C LEU A 30 -20.79 -14.36 13.94
N ALA A 31 -21.04 -13.11 13.54
CA ALA A 31 -22.13 -12.29 14.09
C ALA A 31 -23.51 -12.78 13.65
N HIS A 32 -23.65 -13.22 12.39
CA HIS A 32 -24.93 -13.65 11.83
C HIS A 32 -25.35 -15.03 12.34
N TYR A 33 -24.43 -16.00 12.34
CA TYR A 33 -24.73 -17.39 12.69
C TYR A 33 -24.43 -17.74 14.15
N GLY A 34 -23.78 -16.84 14.91
CA GLY A 34 -23.53 -17.04 16.34
C GLY A 34 -22.82 -18.36 16.62
N ARG A 35 -23.33 -19.14 17.59
CA ARG A 35 -22.72 -20.41 18.03
C ARG A 35 -22.66 -21.47 16.93
N ASP A 36 -23.49 -21.33 15.91
CA ASP A 36 -23.62 -22.25 14.78
C ASP A 36 -22.60 -21.96 13.67
N ALA A 37 -21.72 -20.98 13.83
CA ALA A 37 -20.64 -20.70 12.86
C ALA A 37 -19.36 -21.48 13.21
N ARG A 38 -18.70 -22.03 12.19
CA ARG A 38 -17.27 -22.37 12.19
C ARG A 38 -16.64 -21.81 10.93
N VAL A 39 -15.52 -21.10 11.06
CA VAL A 39 -14.86 -20.43 9.93
C VAL A 39 -13.41 -20.86 9.86
N ASP A 40 -13.01 -21.44 8.74
CA ASP A 40 -11.60 -21.70 8.44
C ASP A 40 -11.11 -20.61 7.46
N ILE A 41 -10.06 -19.90 7.85
CA ILE A 41 -9.41 -18.87 7.02
C ILE A 41 -8.17 -19.49 6.39
N VAL A 42 -8.17 -19.61 5.07
CA VAL A 42 -7.05 -20.12 4.27
C VAL A 42 -6.22 -18.95 3.78
N GLU A 43 -4.92 -18.93 4.08
CA GLU A 43 -4.01 -17.85 3.70
C GLU A 43 -2.72 -18.40 3.11
N ARG A 44 -2.30 -17.85 1.96
CA ARG A 44 -1.10 -18.25 1.24
C ARG A 44 0.16 -17.92 2.04
N LEU A 45 0.18 -16.79 2.75
CA LEU A 45 1.30 -16.37 3.57
C LEU A 45 1.25 -17.00 4.97
N PRO A 46 2.39 -17.12 5.68
CA PRO A 46 2.39 -17.57 7.07
C PRO A 46 1.79 -16.52 8.03
N THR A 47 1.74 -15.25 7.63
CA THR A 47 1.23 -14.14 8.44
C THR A 47 -0.09 -13.61 7.90
N PRO A 48 -1.07 -13.30 8.77
CA PRO A 48 -2.37 -12.79 8.33
C PRO A 48 -2.34 -11.30 7.97
N PHE A 49 -3.52 -10.77 7.62
CA PHE A 49 -3.87 -9.34 7.43
C PHE A 49 -3.55 -8.74 6.07
N GLY A 50 -2.92 -9.50 5.16
CA GLY A 50 -2.67 -9.09 3.78
C GLY A 50 -2.04 -7.70 3.68
N LEU A 51 -2.59 -6.85 2.81
CA LEU A 51 -2.07 -5.49 2.56
C LEU A 51 -2.10 -4.55 3.77
N VAL A 52 -2.82 -4.86 4.87
CA VAL A 52 -2.65 -4.05 6.10
C VAL A 52 -1.25 -4.22 6.66
N ARG A 53 -0.66 -5.41 6.51
CA ARG A 53 0.71 -5.72 6.90
C ARG A 53 1.70 -5.40 5.78
N SER A 54 1.45 -5.92 4.57
CA SER A 54 2.42 -5.86 3.46
C SER A 54 2.24 -4.69 2.49
N GLY A 55 1.17 -3.89 2.63
CA GLY A 55 0.83 -2.80 1.71
C GLY A 55 0.85 -1.41 2.34
N VAL A 56 0.18 -1.24 3.47
CA VAL A 56 0.12 0.05 4.19
C VAL A 56 1.54 0.48 4.57
N ALA A 57 1.90 1.70 4.21
CA ALA A 57 3.24 2.23 4.44
C ALA A 57 3.60 2.22 5.95
N PRO A 58 4.88 2.04 6.29
CA PRO A 58 5.28 1.86 7.68
C PRO A 58 5.11 3.12 8.54
N ASP A 59 5.09 4.30 7.91
CA ASP A 59 4.79 5.57 8.55
C ASP A 59 3.28 5.85 8.69
N HIS A 60 2.41 4.89 8.36
CA HIS A 60 0.95 4.97 8.52
C HIS A 60 0.41 4.00 9.58
N ALA A 61 1.06 3.94 10.74
CA ALA A 61 0.68 3.07 11.86
C ALA A 61 -0.81 3.19 12.27
N GLY A 62 -1.40 4.39 12.16
CA GLY A 62 -2.83 4.61 12.44
C GLY A 62 -3.76 3.75 11.57
N THR A 63 -3.43 3.54 10.29
CA THR A 63 -4.20 2.68 9.39
C THR A 63 -4.02 1.19 9.76
N LYS A 64 -2.83 0.81 10.25
CA LYS A 64 -2.54 -0.57 10.69
C LYS A 64 -3.26 -0.96 11.99
N ALA A 65 -3.80 0.01 12.74
CA ALA A 65 -4.51 -0.24 14.00
C ALA A 65 -5.75 -1.15 13.87
N VAL A 66 -6.31 -1.30 12.66
CA VAL A 66 -7.41 -2.25 12.40
C VAL A 66 -7.02 -3.70 12.70
N THR A 67 -5.73 -4.03 12.67
CA THR A 67 -5.22 -5.36 13.04
C THR A 67 -5.56 -5.76 14.47
N ASN A 68 -5.75 -4.80 15.39
CA ASN A 68 -6.20 -5.10 16.75
C ASN A 68 -7.58 -5.77 16.76
N ARG A 69 -8.51 -5.26 15.94
CA ARG A 69 -9.83 -5.89 15.77
C ARG A 69 -9.71 -7.26 15.12
N PHE A 70 -8.85 -7.38 14.10
CA PHE A 70 -8.64 -8.64 13.41
C PHE A 70 -8.01 -9.71 14.31
N GLY A 71 -7.11 -9.33 15.22
CA GLY A 71 -6.58 -10.21 16.25
C GLY A 71 -7.67 -10.78 17.16
N GLY A 72 -8.67 -9.97 17.53
CA GLY A 72 -9.84 -10.44 18.28
C GLY A 72 -10.67 -11.47 17.51
N ILE A 73 -10.82 -11.31 16.19
CA ILE A 73 -11.52 -12.28 15.33
C ILE A 73 -10.74 -13.60 15.25
N LEU A 74 -9.41 -13.54 15.06
CA LEU A 74 -8.57 -14.74 15.00
C LEU A 74 -8.49 -15.50 16.32
N ALA A 75 -8.72 -14.82 17.45
CA ALA A 75 -8.75 -15.44 18.78
C ALA A 75 -10.09 -16.13 19.11
N ASP A 76 -11.12 -15.98 18.26
CA ASP A 76 -12.41 -16.64 18.48
C ASP A 76 -12.26 -18.17 18.31
N PRO A 77 -12.73 -18.98 19.28
CA PRO A 77 -12.59 -20.45 19.21
C PRO A 77 -13.36 -21.10 18.04
N ARG A 78 -14.21 -20.34 17.35
CA ARG A 78 -14.92 -20.80 16.14
C ARG A 78 -14.10 -20.56 14.86
N VAL A 79 -12.94 -19.90 14.95
CA VAL A 79 -12.09 -19.54 13.82
C VAL A 79 -10.82 -20.38 13.83
N THR A 80 -10.50 -20.99 12.70
CA THR A 80 -9.21 -21.65 12.47
C THR A 80 -8.43 -20.85 11.42
N PHE A 81 -7.21 -20.44 11.73
CA PHE A 81 -6.31 -19.85 10.73
C PHE A 81 -5.38 -20.91 10.15
N LEU A 82 -5.43 -21.07 8.83
CA LEU A 82 -4.63 -22.01 8.04
C LEU A 82 -3.68 -21.21 7.13
N GLY A 83 -2.59 -20.71 7.70
CA GLY A 83 -1.54 -20.01 6.98
C GLY A 83 -0.62 -20.95 6.19
N ASN A 84 0.11 -20.40 5.22
CA ASN A 84 0.95 -21.14 4.28
C ASN A 84 0.18 -22.18 3.42
N VAL A 85 -1.10 -21.91 3.15
CA VAL A 85 -1.98 -22.74 2.31
C VAL A 85 -2.53 -21.88 1.17
N ALA A 86 -2.14 -22.20 -0.05
CA ALA A 86 -2.48 -21.45 -1.25
C ALA A 86 -3.60 -22.14 -2.05
N LEU A 87 -4.68 -21.40 -2.32
CA LEU A 87 -5.70 -21.80 -3.28
C LEU A 87 -5.09 -21.88 -4.69
N GLY A 88 -5.33 -22.98 -5.39
CA GLY A 88 -4.78 -23.28 -6.72
C GLY A 88 -3.43 -24.00 -6.71
N ARG A 89 -2.80 -24.17 -5.54
CA ARG A 89 -1.56 -24.98 -5.38
C ARG A 89 -1.75 -26.11 -4.39
N ASP A 90 -2.16 -25.78 -3.17
CA ASP A 90 -2.27 -26.74 -2.06
C ASP A 90 -3.71 -27.25 -1.90
N VAL A 91 -4.69 -26.39 -2.19
CA VAL A 91 -6.12 -26.70 -2.20
C VAL A 91 -6.78 -26.11 -3.43
N HIS A 92 -7.82 -26.74 -3.96
CA HIS A 92 -8.58 -26.26 -5.11
C HIS A 92 -10.02 -25.97 -4.72
N VAL A 93 -10.71 -25.11 -5.48
CA VAL A 93 -12.13 -24.78 -5.22
C VAL A 93 -13.01 -26.04 -5.18
N ALA A 94 -12.71 -27.03 -6.03
CA ALA A 94 -13.38 -28.32 -6.05
C ALA A 94 -13.21 -29.12 -4.74
N ASP A 95 -12.12 -28.93 -4.01
CA ASP A 95 -11.88 -29.56 -2.72
C ASP A 95 -12.73 -28.90 -1.61
N LEU A 96 -13.03 -27.61 -1.74
CA LEU A 96 -13.75 -26.82 -0.74
C LEU A 96 -15.26 -27.05 -0.80
N ALA A 97 -15.84 -27.13 -2.00
CA ALA A 97 -17.29 -27.27 -2.18
C ALA A 97 -17.96 -28.42 -1.39
N PRO A 98 -17.41 -29.65 -1.32
CA PRO A 98 -18.02 -30.73 -0.54
C PRO A 98 -17.78 -30.63 0.97
N ARG A 99 -16.87 -29.75 1.44
CA ARG A 99 -16.43 -29.66 2.85
C ARG A 99 -17.02 -28.48 3.61
N TYR A 100 -17.44 -27.45 2.89
CA TYR A 100 -17.96 -26.21 3.47
C TYR A 100 -19.35 -25.91 2.92
N HIS A 101 -20.18 -25.29 3.76
CA HIS A 101 -21.50 -24.81 3.34
C HIS A 101 -21.41 -23.62 2.39
N ALA A 102 -20.38 -22.79 2.55
CA ALA A 102 -20.03 -21.74 1.60
C ALA A 102 -18.54 -21.40 1.66
N THR A 103 -18.01 -20.91 0.54
CA THR A 103 -16.64 -20.41 0.43
C THR A 103 -16.66 -18.95 -0.01
N VAL A 104 -15.91 -18.08 0.68
CA VAL A 104 -15.74 -16.67 0.35
C VAL A 104 -14.35 -16.48 -0.25
N LEU A 105 -14.27 -15.99 -1.48
CA LEU A 105 -13.01 -15.63 -2.13
C LEU A 105 -12.67 -14.17 -1.80
N ALA A 106 -11.65 -13.98 -0.97
CA ALA A 106 -11.21 -12.68 -0.43
C ALA A 106 -9.69 -12.49 -0.59
N TYR A 107 -9.10 -13.08 -1.63
CA TYR A 107 -7.64 -13.11 -1.87
C TYR A 107 -7.08 -11.80 -2.48
N GLY A 108 -7.91 -10.78 -2.69
CA GLY A 108 -7.48 -9.47 -3.20
C GLY A 108 -7.03 -9.52 -4.67
N ALA A 109 -6.11 -8.63 -5.02
CA ALA A 109 -5.53 -8.53 -6.37
C ALA A 109 -3.99 -8.56 -6.26
N GLU A 110 -3.37 -9.66 -6.70
CA GLU A 110 -1.92 -9.86 -6.60
C GLU A 110 -1.16 -9.44 -7.87
N GLY A 111 -1.86 -9.22 -9.00
CA GLY A 111 -1.25 -8.83 -10.27
C GLY A 111 -1.00 -7.33 -10.41
N ASP A 112 0.10 -6.98 -11.07
CA ASP A 112 0.45 -5.62 -11.42
C ASP A 112 -0.05 -5.26 -12.82
N ARG A 113 -0.41 -3.99 -13.03
CA ARG A 113 -0.72 -3.48 -14.38
C ARG A 113 0.59 -3.11 -15.06
N ARG A 114 0.91 -3.80 -16.15
CA ARG A 114 2.07 -3.48 -17.00
C ARG A 114 1.85 -2.13 -17.71
N LEU A 115 2.96 -1.50 -18.09
CA LEU A 115 2.93 -0.28 -18.89
C LEU A 115 2.77 -0.62 -20.38
N ASP A 116 3.17 -1.83 -20.78
CA ASP A 116 3.16 -2.35 -22.15
C ASP A 116 3.96 -1.43 -23.09
N VAL A 117 5.15 -1.01 -22.64
CA VAL A 117 6.08 -0.15 -23.36
C VAL A 117 7.46 -0.81 -23.53
N PRO A 118 8.22 -0.48 -24.60
CA PRO A 118 9.58 -0.97 -24.77
C PRO A 118 10.47 -0.63 -23.56
N GLY A 119 11.17 -1.64 -23.04
CA GLY A 119 12.10 -1.50 -21.91
C GLY A 119 11.49 -1.67 -20.52
N GLU A 120 10.21 -2.03 -20.40
CA GLU A 120 9.56 -2.22 -19.09
C GLU A 120 10.09 -3.42 -18.28
N ASP A 121 10.81 -4.35 -18.91
CA ASP A 121 11.48 -5.48 -18.25
C ASP A 121 12.98 -5.24 -17.97
N LEU A 122 13.48 -4.01 -18.16
CA LEU A 122 14.88 -3.67 -17.85
C LEU A 122 15.14 -3.66 -16.33
N SER A 123 16.38 -3.97 -15.95
CA SER A 123 16.81 -3.83 -14.55
C SER A 123 16.64 -2.37 -14.07
N GLY A 124 16.12 -2.19 -12.87
CA GLY A 124 15.74 -0.89 -12.32
C GLY A 124 14.28 -0.49 -12.57
N VAL A 125 13.52 -1.27 -13.35
CA VAL A 125 12.08 -1.08 -13.53
C VAL A 125 11.33 -2.06 -12.63
N TYR A 126 10.50 -1.50 -11.73
CA TYR A 126 9.74 -2.28 -10.74
C TYR A 126 8.31 -1.75 -10.64
N SER A 127 7.38 -2.63 -10.29
CA SER A 127 6.04 -2.19 -9.94
C SER A 127 6.05 -1.47 -8.57
N ALA A 128 5.12 -0.53 -8.38
CA ALA A 128 5.00 0.12 -7.09
C ALA A 128 4.64 -0.88 -5.97
N ARG A 129 3.85 -1.91 -6.28
CA ARG A 129 3.50 -2.99 -5.35
C ARG A 129 4.73 -3.80 -4.94
N GLU A 130 5.63 -4.07 -5.88
CA GLU A 130 6.90 -4.76 -5.63
C GLU A 130 7.80 -3.99 -4.67
N PHE A 131 7.97 -2.68 -4.90
CA PHE A 131 8.72 -1.82 -4.00
C PHE A 131 8.09 -1.76 -2.59
N VAL A 132 6.75 -1.61 -2.53
CA VAL A 132 5.98 -1.61 -1.28
C VAL A 132 6.13 -2.92 -0.53
N GLY A 133 5.95 -4.05 -1.22
CA GLY A 133 6.13 -5.38 -0.65
C GLY A 133 7.55 -5.60 -0.15
N TRP A 134 8.58 -5.11 -0.87
CA TRP A 134 9.97 -5.21 -0.45
C TRP A 134 10.24 -4.49 0.87
N TYR A 135 9.80 -3.23 1.04
CA TYR A 135 10.06 -2.49 2.28
C TYR A 135 9.18 -2.96 3.46
N ASN A 136 7.99 -3.51 3.18
CA ASN A 136 7.08 -4.05 4.20
C ASN A 136 7.33 -5.54 4.50
N GLY A 137 8.28 -6.18 3.84
CA GLY A 137 8.68 -7.56 4.15
C GLY A 137 7.76 -8.64 3.61
N ASP A 138 7.10 -8.41 2.47
CA ASP A 138 6.45 -9.48 1.72
C ASP A 138 7.51 -10.53 1.33
N PRO A 139 7.36 -11.81 1.75
CA PRO A 139 8.40 -12.81 1.52
C PRO A 139 8.68 -13.11 0.05
N THR A 140 7.69 -12.88 -0.84
CA THR A 140 7.84 -13.05 -2.29
C THR A 140 8.69 -11.92 -2.84
N CYS A 141 8.34 -10.67 -2.50
CA CYS A 141 9.08 -9.48 -2.95
C CYS A 141 10.50 -9.44 -2.39
N VAL A 142 10.70 -9.69 -1.09
CA VAL A 142 12.05 -9.71 -0.49
C VAL A 142 12.94 -10.74 -1.18
N ARG A 143 12.45 -11.98 -1.35
CA ARG A 143 13.22 -13.05 -2.00
C ARG A 143 13.61 -12.69 -3.44
N ALA A 144 12.72 -12.04 -4.17
CA ALA A 144 12.93 -11.73 -5.58
C ALA A 144 13.75 -10.45 -5.81
N LEU A 145 13.65 -9.47 -4.90
CA LEU A 145 14.06 -8.09 -5.20
C LEU A 145 15.13 -7.52 -4.29
N ASP A 146 15.46 -8.14 -3.14
CA ASP A 146 16.30 -7.47 -2.13
C ASP A 146 17.68 -7.03 -2.66
N GLY A 147 18.36 -7.92 -3.38
CA GLY A 147 19.62 -7.59 -4.04
C GLY A 147 19.46 -6.53 -5.14
N ALA A 148 18.46 -6.68 -6.01
CA ALA A 148 18.22 -5.79 -7.14
C ALA A 148 17.80 -4.38 -6.71
N MET A 149 16.99 -4.26 -5.64
CA MET A 149 16.61 -2.99 -5.03
C MET A 149 17.82 -2.31 -4.38
N THR A 150 18.66 -3.09 -3.70
CA THR A 150 19.89 -2.57 -3.09
C THR A 150 20.85 -2.03 -4.14
N GLU A 151 21.05 -2.77 -5.23
CA GLU A 151 21.85 -2.30 -6.36
C GLU A 151 21.25 -1.03 -6.97
N SER A 152 19.94 -1.03 -7.26
CA SER A 152 19.25 0.09 -7.93
C SER A 152 19.25 1.38 -7.10
N LEU A 153 19.10 1.28 -5.78
CA LEU A 153 19.07 2.46 -4.90
C LEU A 153 20.46 2.97 -4.52
N ALA A 154 21.50 2.13 -4.60
CA ALA A 154 22.88 2.51 -4.28
C ALA A 154 23.71 2.89 -5.51
N ARG A 155 23.08 3.03 -6.69
CA ARG A 155 23.78 3.35 -7.95
C ARG A 155 24.48 4.71 -7.87
N SER A 156 25.75 4.76 -8.25
CA SER A 156 26.52 6.01 -8.31
C SER A 156 26.28 6.84 -9.56
N ASP A 157 25.67 6.25 -10.60
CA ASP A 157 25.42 6.89 -11.89
C ASP A 157 24.02 7.53 -12.01
N GLY A 158 23.25 7.57 -10.91
CA GLY A 158 21.96 8.25 -10.87
C GLY A 158 21.48 8.51 -9.45
N ASP A 159 20.72 9.59 -9.28
CA ASP A 159 20.11 10.03 -8.03
C ASP A 159 18.58 10.21 -8.15
N THR A 160 18.02 9.78 -9.28
CA THR A 160 16.64 10.08 -9.67
C THR A 160 15.82 8.82 -9.81
N ALA A 161 14.70 8.74 -9.09
CA ALA A 161 13.67 7.71 -9.28
C ALA A 161 12.46 8.30 -10.00
N VAL A 162 11.90 7.56 -10.97
CA VAL A 162 10.70 7.98 -11.72
C VAL A 162 9.53 7.05 -11.36
N ILE A 163 8.41 7.63 -10.97
CA ILE A 163 7.20 6.91 -10.59
C ILE A 163 6.09 7.29 -11.57
N PHE A 164 5.58 6.31 -12.32
CA PHE A 164 4.43 6.51 -13.19
C PHE A 164 3.14 6.30 -12.41
N GLY A 165 2.35 7.37 -12.28
CA GLY A 165 1.06 7.37 -11.60
C GLY A 165 0.96 8.40 -10.48
N LEU A 166 -0.27 8.86 -10.25
CA LEU A 166 -0.61 9.88 -9.25
C LEU A 166 -1.66 9.35 -8.25
N GLY A 167 -1.49 8.11 -7.81
CA GLY A 167 -2.32 7.49 -6.77
C GLY A 167 -1.63 7.46 -5.41
N ASN A 168 -2.34 7.04 -4.35
CA ASN A 168 -1.75 6.96 -3.00
C ASN A 168 -0.53 6.05 -2.93
N VAL A 169 -0.51 4.92 -3.66
CA VAL A 169 0.67 4.03 -3.67
C VAL A 169 1.90 4.74 -4.26
N ALA A 170 1.71 5.54 -5.30
CA ALA A 170 2.81 6.34 -5.88
C ALA A 170 3.31 7.40 -4.88
N VAL A 171 2.39 8.01 -4.13
CA VAL A 171 2.71 8.93 -3.03
C VAL A 171 3.49 8.22 -1.93
N ASP A 172 3.11 7.00 -1.55
CA ASP A 172 3.82 6.20 -0.55
C ASP A 172 5.25 5.86 -1.01
N CYS A 173 5.43 5.42 -2.26
CA CYS A 173 6.74 5.17 -2.83
C CYS A 173 7.62 6.43 -2.81
N ALA A 174 7.09 7.56 -3.29
CA ALA A 174 7.81 8.84 -3.28
C ALA A 174 8.19 9.26 -1.86
N ARG A 175 7.27 9.10 -0.91
CA ARG A 175 7.49 9.46 0.49
C ARG A 175 8.57 8.60 1.13
N VAL A 176 8.58 7.29 0.91
CA VAL A 176 9.62 6.39 1.45
C VAL A 176 10.99 6.71 0.84
N LEU A 177 11.07 7.02 -0.46
CA LEU A 177 12.33 7.37 -1.12
C LEU A 177 12.90 8.72 -0.67
N LEU A 178 12.02 9.71 -0.45
CA LEU A 178 12.45 11.07 -0.09
C LEU A 178 12.58 11.29 1.42
N LYS A 179 11.81 10.57 2.25
CA LYS A 179 11.90 10.71 3.70
C LYS A 179 13.27 10.28 4.19
N ARG A 180 13.80 11.05 5.15
CA ARG A 180 15.09 10.77 5.75
C ARG A 180 15.06 9.42 6.49
N PRO A 181 16.05 8.54 6.31
CA PRO A 181 16.05 7.22 6.95
C PRO A 181 15.90 7.24 8.47
N GLU A 182 16.39 8.28 9.15
CA GLU A 182 16.26 8.43 10.61
C GLU A 182 14.79 8.53 11.04
N HIS A 183 13.94 9.14 10.22
CA HIS A 183 12.49 9.23 10.50
C HIS A 183 11.73 7.95 10.14
N LEU A 184 12.37 7.02 9.42
CA LEU A 184 11.81 5.69 9.12
C LEU A 184 12.27 4.65 10.15
N ALA A 185 13.36 4.90 10.87
CA ALA A 185 13.92 3.96 11.85
C ALA A 185 12.96 3.63 13.01
N ASP A 186 12.06 4.55 13.36
CA ASP A 186 11.05 4.38 14.42
C ASP A 186 9.75 3.72 13.92
N THR A 187 9.71 3.27 12.66
CA THR A 187 8.54 2.63 12.04
C THR A 187 8.71 1.11 11.97
N ASP A 188 7.69 0.40 11.46
CA ASP A 188 7.78 -1.06 11.22
C ASP A 188 8.39 -1.43 9.85
N ILE A 189 9.11 -0.50 9.21
CA ILE A 189 9.86 -0.79 7.98
C ILE A 189 10.87 -1.92 8.22
N CYS A 190 11.05 -2.79 7.23
CA CYS A 190 12.00 -3.89 7.37
C CYS A 190 13.45 -3.39 7.43
N GLN A 191 14.26 -4.00 8.30
CA GLN A 191 15.63 -3.58 8.55
C GLN A 191 16.53 -3.64 7.30
N HIS A 192 16.30 -4.61 6.40
CA HIS A 192 17.05 -4.67 5.14
C HIS A 192 16.77 -3.42 4.29
N ALA A 193 15.50 -3.05 4.15
CA ALA A 193 15.09 -1.89 3.38
C ALA A 193 15.58 -0.59 3.99
N LEU A 194 15.52 -0.46 5.32
CA LEU A 194 16.07 0.71 6.02
C LEU A 194 17.57 0.87 5.77
N ARG A 195 18.36 -0.22 5.85
CA ARG A 195 19.81 -0.17 5.55
C ARG A 195 20.07 0.25 4.11
N THR A 196 19.30 -0.28 3.16
CA THR A 196 19.41 0.12 1.76
C THR A 196 19.08 1.60 1.55
N LEU A 197 18.03 2.11 2.21
CA LEU A 197 17.64 3.51 2.14
C LEU A 197 18.68 4.45 2.79
N GLN A 198 19.40 3.99 3.83
CA GLN A 198 20.51 4.74 4.45
C GLN A 198 21.69 4.96 3.50
N THR A 199 21.94 4.01 2.59
CA THR A 199 23.00 4.12 1.58
C THR A 199 22.48 4.60 0.22
N SER A 200 21.19 4.91 0.12
CA SER A 200 20.58 5.30 -1.15
C SER A 200 21.17 6.60 -1.68
N THR A 201 21.43 6.63 -2.99
CA THR A 201 21.85 7.83 -3.73
C THR A 201 20.67 8.66 -4.22
N VAL A 202 19.43 8.15 -4.13
CA VAL A 202 18.23 8.85 -4.61
C VAL A 202 18.02 10.14 -3.81
N ARG A 203 18.03 11.28 -4.51
CA ARG A 203 17.72 12.61 -3.98
C ARG A 203 16.54 13.26 -4.69
N ARG A 204 16.25 12.83 -5.92
CA ARG A 204 15.16 13.36 -6.74
C ARG A 204 14.14 12.26 -7.04
N VAL A 205 12.86 12.56 -6.84
CA VAL A 205 11.76 11.69 -7.28
C VAL A 205 10.87 12.45 -8.24
N VAL A 206 10.65 11.88 -9.42
CA VAL A 206 9.74 12.44 -10.44
C VAL A 206 8.47 11.60 -10.48
N MET A 207 7.34 12.19 -10.10
CA MET A 207 6.02 11.56 -10.24
C MET A 207 5.37 12.02 -11.54
N VAL A 208 5.08 11.08 -12.43
CA VAL A 208 4.54 11.34 -13.77
C VAL A 208 3.06 10.97 -13.85
N GLY A 209 2.21 11.95 -14.13
CA GLY A 209 0.80 11.77 -14.44
C GLY A 209 0.53 11.85 -15.94
N ARG A 210 -0.23 10.90 -16.49
CA ARG A 210 -0.70 10.93 -17.90
C ARG A 210 -1.82 11.95 -18.20
N ARG A 211 -2.24 12.69 -17.18
CA ARG A 211 -3.32 13.69 -17.18
C ARG A 211 -2.92 14.78 -16.19
N GLY A 212 -3.59 15.92 -16.24
CA GLY A 212 -3.37 17.03 -15.32
C GLY A 212 -3.56 16.71 -13.83
N VAL A 213 -3.15 17.66 -13.01
CA VAL A 213 -3.24 17.65 -11.55
C VAL A 213 -4.66 17.42 -11.02
N ALA A 214 -5.67 17.94 -11.74
CA ALA A 214 -7.08 17.76 -11.39
C ALA A 214 -7.51 16.29 -11.40
N GLN A 215 -6.85 15.44 -12.19
CA GLN A 215 -7.20 14.04 -12.34
C GLN A 215 -6.37 13.09 -11.46
N GLY A 216 -5.54 13.62 -10.55
CA GLY A 216 -4.82 12.85 -9.55
C GLY A 216 -5.75 11.98 -8.70
N ALA A 217 -5.33 10.75 -8.41
CA ALA A 217 -6.08 9.78 -7.62
C ALA A 217 -5.59 9.70 -6.16
N PHE A 218 -4.68 10.59 -5.74
CA PHE A 218 -4.26 10.72 -4.36
C PHE A 218 -5.36 11.33 -3.49
N SER A 219 -5.38 10.95 -2.21
CA SER A 219 -6.23 11.63 -1.24
C SER A 219 -5.55 12.94 -0.78
N PRO A 220 -6.33 13.96 -0.38
CA PRO A 220 -5.76 15.21 0.12
C PRO A 220 -4.91 15.07 1.39
N LYS A 221 -5.09 13.99 2.17
CA LYS A 221 -4.27 13.71 3.36
C LYS A 221 -2.87 13.28 2.93
N GLU A 222 -2.79 12.22 2.12
CA GLU A 222 -1.53 11.63 1.68
C GLU A 222 -0.69 12.61 0.86
N LEU A 223 -1.33 13.38 -0.02
CA LEU A 223 -0.64 14.42 -0.78
C LEU A 223 -0.04 15.49 0.14
N ARG A 224 -0.78 15.98 1.14
CA ARG A 224 -0.25 17.00 2.06
C ARG A 224 0.93 16.49 2.87
N GLU A 225 0.87 15.25 3.33
CA GLU A 225 1.99 14.62 4.05
C GLU A 225 3.26 14.60 3.18
N LEU A 226 3.14 14.20 1.91
CA LEU A 226 4.26 14.21 0.95
C LEU A 226 4.78 15.63 0.66
N LEU A 227 3.90 16.60 0.39
CA LEU A 227 4.28 17.97 0.08
C LEU A 227 4.91 18.71 1.28
N SER A 228 4.67 18.23 2.50
CA SER A 228 5.18 18.81 3.75
C SER A 228 6.45 18.13 4.28
N LEU A 229 7.04 17.21 3.51
CA LEU A 229 8.24 16.52 3.95
C LEU A 229 9.38 17.51 4.26
N PRO A 230 9.98 17.44 5.47
CA PRO A 230 11.07 18.32 5.84
C PRO A 230 12.27 18.17 4.90
N GLY A 231 12.81 19.30 4.44
CA GLY A 231 13.99 19.34 3.56
C GLY A 231 13.75 18.90 2.12
N VAL A 232 12.49 18.68 1.71
CA VAL A 232 12.15 18.30 0.33
C VAL A 232 11.58 19.52 -0.40
N LYS A 233 12.23 19.92 -1.49
CA LYS A 233 11.72 20.94 -2.41
C LYS A 233 10.68 20.32 -3.34
N VAL A 234 9.55 20.99 -3.54
CA VAL A 234 8.54 20.58 -4.51
C VAL A 234 8.66 21.46 -5.76
N THR A 235 8.82 20.83 -6.92
CA THR A 235 8.95 21.50 -8.22
C THR A 235 7.88 20.98 -9.18
N VAL A 236 7.23 21.89 -9.88
CA VAL A 236 6.31 21.62 -10.99
C VAL A 236 6.52 22.71 -12.04
N ASP A 237 6.45 22.37 -13.32
CA ASP A 237 6.41 23.40 -14.37
C ASP A 237 5.10 24.20 -14.22
N LEU A 238 5.20 25.52 -14.07
CA LEU A 238 4.02 26.37 -13.87
C LEU A 238 3.07 26.32 -15.07
N ALA A 239 3.58 26.07 -16.27
CA ALA A 239 2.75 25.87 -17.45
C ALA A 239 1.89 24.60 -17.34
N GLU A 240 2.34 23.57 -16.60
CA GLU A 240 1.57 22.34 -16.37
C GLU A 240 0.49 22.50 -15.28
N LEU A 241 0.48 23.62 -14.55
CA LEU A 241 -0.57 23.98 -13.61
C LEU A 241 -1.66 24.86 -14.22
N GLU A 242 -1.51 25.26 -15.49
CA GLU A 242 -2.57 25.96 -16.23
C GLU A 242 -3.74 25.01 -16.47
N LEU A 243 -4.91 25.38 -15.95
CA LEU A 243 -6.11 24.57 -16.04
C LEU A 243 -6.86 24.89 -17.32
N ALA A 244 -7.29 23.86 -18.06
CA ALA A 244 -8.29 24.06 -19.10
C ALA A 244 -9.64 24.45 -18.46
N PRO A 245 -10.52 25.18 -19.16
CA PRO A 245 -11.85 25.56 -18.63
C PRO A 245 -12.68 24.36 -18.16
N GLU A 246 -12.49 23.21 -18.80
CA GLU A 246 -13.11 21.93 -18.44
C GLU A 246 -12.64 21.45 -17.07
N ASP A 247 -11.35 21.56 -16.79
CA ASP A 247 -10.72 21.16 -15.54
C ASP A 247 -11.09 22.11 -14.38
N GLU A 248 -11.28 23.41 -14.67
CA GLU A 248 -11.78 24.37 -13.69
C GLU A 248 -13.19 24.00 -13.21
N ALA A 249 -14.09 23.64 -14.13
CA ALA A 249 -15.43 23.19 -13.79
C ALA A 249 -15.40 21.89 -12.97
N ASP A 250 -14.54 20.94 -13.36
CA ASP A 250 -14.33 19.67 -12.66
C ASP A 250 -13.79 19.88 -11.24
N LEU A 251 -12.81 20.78 -11.06
CA LEU A 251 -12.26 21.15 -9.76
C LEU A 251 -13.30 21.85 -8.88
N ALA A 252 -14.11 22.75 -9.46
CA ALA A 252 -15.18 23.43 -8.75
C ALA A 252 -16.23 22.44 -8.23
N ALA A 253 -16.56 21.41 -9.03
CA ALA A 253 -17.50 20.36 -8.64
C ALA A 253 -16.91 19.39 -7.59
N GLN A 254 -15.59 19.17 -7.59
CA GLN A 254 -14.95 18.15 -6.76
C GLN A 254 -13.98 18.74 -5.74
N ARG A 255 -14.52 19.03 -4.54
CA ARG A 255 -13.75 19.56 -3.39
C ARG A 255 -12.41 18.85 -3.12
N PRO A 256 -12.28 17.52 -3.16
CA PRO A 256 -10.99 16.85 -2.93
C PRO A 256 -9.93 17.22 -3.98
N ARG A 257 -10.32 17.30 -5.27
CA ARG A 257 -9.42 17.67 -6.36
C ARG A 257 -8.96 19.12 -6.23
N ARG A 258 -9.89 20.03 -5.92
CA ARG A 258 -9.56 21.43 -5.66
C ARG A 258 -8.55 21.61 -4.54
N ARG A 259 -8.75 20.92 -3.42
CA ARG A 259 -7.81 20.96 -2.29
C ARG A 259 -6.42 20.43 -2.65
N ALA A 260 -6.35 19.43 -3.52
CA ALA A 260 -5.08 18.90 -3.99
C ALA A 260 -4.34 19.89 -4.89
N PHE A 261 -5.05 20.53 -5.83
CA PHE A 261 -4.51 21.59 -6.65
C PHE A 261 -3.97 22.75 -5.79
N GLU A 262 -4.79 23.27 -4.88
CA GLU A 262 -4.40 24.35 -3.95
C GLU A 262 -3.16 23.96 -3.11
N ALA A 263 -3.07 22.70 -2.68
CA ALA A 263 -1.91 22.21 -1.92
C ALA A 263 -0.63 22.20 -2.76
N ILE A 264 -0.70 21.74 -4.02
CA ILE A 264 0.45 21.71 -4.94
C ILE A 264 0.89 23.13 -5.29
N SER A 265 -0.03 24.00 -5.70
CA SER A 265 0.29 25.39 -6.05
C SER A 265 0.92 26.16 -4.88
N LYS A 266 0.46 25.88 -3.65
CA LYS A 266 1.08 26.43 -2.44
C LYS A 266 2.48 25.84 -2.19
N ALA A 267 2.67 24.54 -2.38
CA ALA A 267 3.94 23.87 -2.13
C ALA A 267 5.04 24.32 -3.11
N VAL A 268 4.69 24.58 -4.37
CA VAL A 268 5.65 25.03 -5.41
C VAL A 268 6.21 26.43 -5.13
N THR A 269 5.42 27.29 -4.48
CA THR A 269 5.82 28.67 -4.16
C THR A 269 6.41 28.82 -2.75
N ALA A 270 6.27 27.80 -1.91
CA ALA A 270 6.80 27.80 -0.56
C ALA A 270 8.26 27.34 -0.52
N PRO A 271 9.09 27.87 0.40
CA PRO A 271 10.38 27.24 0.69
C PRO A 271 10.17 25.82 1.23
N PRO A 272 11.16 24.91 1.09
CA PRO A 272 11.09 23.58 1.68
C PRO A 272 10.73 23.63 3.17
N ALA A 273 9.91 22.69 3.63
CA ALA A 273 9.54 22.63 5.03
C ALA A 273 10.79 22.48 5.91
N THR A 274 10.95 23.34 6.92
CA THR A 274 12.08 23.28 7.83
C THR A 274 11.89 22.15 8.83
N GLY A 275 12.86 21.23 8.93
CA GLY A 275 12.89 20.22 9.97
C GLY A 275 13.31 20.83 11.31
N VAL A 276 12.80 20.29 12.42
CA VAL A 276 13.33 20.62 13.75
C VAL A 276 14.74 20.04 13.86
N GLY A 277 15.76 20.93 13.90
CA GLY A 277 17.08 20.59 14.41
C GLY A 277 18.14 20.07 13.43
N ASP A 278 18.14 20.42 12.15
CA ASP A 278 19.20 19.92 11.25
C ASP A 278 19.75 20.98 10.29
N GLY A 279 21.03 21.29 10.45
CA GLY A 279 21.81 22.20 9.60
C GLY A 279 22.39 21.51 8.34
N ARG A 280 21.95 20.29 8.03
CA ARG A 280 22.31 19.57 6.80
C ARG A 280 21.27 19.82 5.71
N SER A 281 21.64 20.57 4.67
CA SER A 281 20.86 20.63 3.43
C SER A 281 21.13 19.36 2.61
N ASP A 282 20.30 18.34 2.80
CA ASP A 282 20.16 17.28 1.81
C ASP A 282 19.25 17.85 0.71
N ASP A 283 19.81 18.21 -0.45
CA ASP A 283 19.07 18.75 -1.61
C ASP A 283 18.13 17.68 -2.20
N ARG A 284 17.00 17.42 -1.51
CA ARG A 284 15.98 16.48 -1.95
C ARG A 284 14.88 17.19 -2.70
N GLU A 285 14.42 16.59 -3.79
CA GLU A 285 13.44 17.19 -4.68
C GLU A 285 12.34 16.21 -5.08
N LEU A 286 11.10 16.65 -4.91
CA LEU A 286 9.93 16.04 -5.52
C LEU A 286 9.54 16.85 -6.75
N VAL A 287 9.53 16.20 -7.90
CA VAL A 287 9.04 16.79 -9.16
C VAL A 287 7.72 16.17 -9.52
N LEU A 288 6.67 16.97 -9.71
CA LEU A 288 5.44 16.50 -10.34
C LEU A 288 5.48 16.88 -11.81
N LYS A 289 5.27 15.89 -12.69
CA LYS A 289 5.24 16.05 -14.14
C LYS A 289 3.89 15.57 -14.66
N PHE A 290 3.26 16.38 -15.48
CA PHE A 290 1.99 16.08 -16.14
C PHE A 290 2.22 16.03 -17.66
N LEU A 291 1.67 14.99 -18.31
CA LEU A 291 1.75 14.76 -19.76
C LEU A 291 0.44 15.17 -20.45
#